data_AF-A0A067P6H1-F1
#
_entry.id   AF-A0A067P6H1-F1
#
_cell.length_a   1.000
_cell.length_b   1.000
_cell.length_c   1.000
_cell.angle_alpha   90.00
_cell.angle_beta   90.00
_cell.angle_gamma   90.00
#
_symmetry.space_group_name_H-M   'P 1'
#
loop_
_entity.id
_entity.type
_entity.pdbx_description
1 polymer ?
#
loop_
_entity_poly.entity_id
_entity_poly.type
_entity_poly.pdbx_seq_one_letter_code
_entity_poly.pdbx_strand_id
1 'polypeptide(L)'
;MKLISLALFSLWLTSVNAHTYVWSVWLNGVDQGSGVGIRKPAYNGPPSTGFNNGPVRDLNSIDMRCNVLGDIPDANTIKVQPNDVVTFEWHHNNRTSADDIIASSTKAPVWCTFPQTLPPTPVGYVKIQEEGEGPPGTWYVTGKNTDRQGKQDVQIPAGLVPGQYLLRAEFL
;
A
#
# COMPACT_ATOMS: atom_id res chain seq x y z
N MET A 1 -41.85 1.23 -28.56
CA MET A 1 -41.22 2.09 -27.55
C MET A 1 -40.12 1.29 -26.87
N LYS A 2 -38.84 1.58 -27.14
CA LYS A 2 -37.70 0.89 -26.50
C LYS A 2 -37.40 1.61 -25.19
N LEU A 3 -37.63 0.92 -24.07
CA LEU A 3 -37.26 1.39 -22.73
C LEU A 3 -35.72 1.35 -22.64
N ILE A 4 -35.09 2.52 -22.64
CA ILE A 4 -33.67 2.66 -22.37
C ILE A 4 -33.52 2.59 -20.85
N SER A 5 -33.07 1.44 -20.35
CA SER A 5 -32.76 1.26 -18.94
C SER A 5 -31.44 1.98 -18.63
N LEU A 6 -31.53 3.15 -18.00
CA LEU A 6 -30.37 3.89 -17.51
C LEU A 6 -29.84 3.17 -16.26
N ALA A 7 -28.76 2.39 -16.40
CA ALA A 7 -28.06 1.83 -15.26
C ALA A 7 -27.36 2.98 -14.50
N LEU A 8 -27.93 3.39 -13.36
CA LEU A 8 -27.23 4.25 -12.40
C LEU A 8 -26.04 3.47 -11.83
N PHE A 9 -24.84 3.73 -12.34
CA PHE A 9 -23.62 3.44 -11.59
C PHE A 9 -23.60 4.35 -10.37
N SER A 10 -23.91 3.83 -9.18
CA SER A 10 -23.65 4.57 -7.96
C SER A 10 -22.14 4.69 -7.80
N LEU A 11 -21.57 5.88 -8.02
CA LEU A 11 -20.24 6.18 -7.53
C LEU A 11 -20.30 6.10 -6.01
N TRP A 12 -19.80 5.01 -5.46
CA TRP A 12 -19.44 4.94 -4.06
C TRP A 12 -18.29 5.92 -3.87
N LEU A 13 -18.59 7.13 -3.38
CA LEU A 13 -17.59 8.03 -2.82
C LEU A 13 -17.11 7.39 -1.51
N THR A 14 -16.26 6.36 -1.60
CA THR A 14 -15.57 5.82 -0.44
C THR A 14 -14.59 6.89 0.02
N SER A 15 -14.86 7.50 1.17
CA SER A 15 -13.88 8.31 1.86
C SER A 15 -12.72 7.40 2.27
N VAL A 16 -11.57 7.52 1.59
CA VAL A 16 -10.31 6.87 1.98
C VAL A 16 -9.94 7.38 3.36
N ASN A 17 -10.05 6.53 4.38
CA ASN A 17 -9.65 6.83 5.75
C ASN A 17 -8.60 5.84 6.24
N ALA A 18 -7.67 5.47 5.35
CA ALA A 18 -6.53 4.65 5.70
C ALA A 18 -5.46 5.50 6.36
N HIS A 19 -5.50 5.59 7.70
CA HIS A 19 -4.38 6.11 8.49
C HIS A 19 -3.44 4.96 8.81
N THR A 20 -2.43 4.74 7.98
CA THR A 20 -1.40 3.71 8.15
C THR A 20 -0.31 3.89 7.11
N TYR A 21 0.88 3.35 7.36
CA TYR A 21 1.91 3.23 6.34
C TYR A 21 2.83 2.03 6.61
N VAL A 22 3.67 1.69 5.63
CA VAL A 22 4.65 0.61 5.76
C VAL A 22 5.81 1.05 6.64
N TRP A 23 6.06 0.33 7.73
CA TRP A 23 7.18 0.57 8.65
C TRP A 23 8.39 -0.29 8.36
N SER A 24 8.17 -1.53 7.94
CA SER A 24 9.24 -2.47 7.62
C SER A 24 8.88 -3.36 6.45
N VAL A 25 9.90 -3.93 5.83
CA VAL A 25 9.79 -4.97 4.82
C VAL A 25 10.48 -6.22 5.36
N TRP A 26 9.85 -7.37 5.15
CA TRP A 26 10.44 -8.66 5.47
C TRP A 26 10.69 -9.42 4.18
N LEU A 27 11.84 -10.07 4.10
CA LEU A 27 12.19 -10.93 2.97
C LEU A 27 12.23 -12.37 3.47
N ASN A 28 11.34 -13.23 2.94
CA ASN A 28 11.25 -14.64 3.32
C ASN A 28 11.18 -14.85 4.86
N GLY A 29 10.43 -14.00 5.55
CA GLY A 29 10.26 -14.04 7.00
C GLY A 29 11.39 -13.40 7.82
N VAL A 30 12.37 -12.74 7.18
CA VAL A 30 13.44 -11.99 7.85
C VAL A 30 13.19 -10.49 7.76
N ASP A 31 13.02 -9.83 8.90
CA ASP A 31 12.87 -8.37 9.00
C ASP A 31 14.12 -7.64 8.47
N GLN A 32 13.94 -6.72 7.54
CA GLN A 32 15.03 -5.90 6.99
C GLN A 32 15.35 -4.67 7.86
N GLY A 33 14.52 -4.39 8.87
CA GLY A 33 14.66 -3.26 9.77
C GLY A 33 13.78 -2.07 9.39
N SER A 34 13.31 -1.35 10.41
CA SER A 34 12.38 -0.24 10.25
C SER A 34 12.93 0.83 9.31
N GLY A 35 12.18 1.17 8.26
CA GLY A 35 12.50 2.20 7.27
C GLY A 35 13.53 1.81 6.20
N VAL A 36 14.16 0.63 6.29
CA VAL A 36 15.19 0.21 5.33
C VAL A 36 14.57 -0.07 3.97
N GLY A 37 15.02 0.64 2.92
CA GLY A 37 14.50 0.47 1.56
C GLY A 37 13.08 0.99 1.36
N ILE A 38 12.55 1.77 2.32
CA ILE A 38 11.20 2.34 2.28
C ILE A 38 11.31 3.85 2.10
N ARG A 39 10.58 4.38 1.11
CA ARG A 39 10.40 5.83 0.95
C ARG A 39 9.34 6.29 1.96
N LYS A 40 9.79 6.67 3.16
CA LYS A 40 8.90 7.07 4.25
C LYS A 40 8.07 8.29 3.82
N PRO A 41 6.73 8.26 3.94
CA PRO A 41 5.90 9.41 3.60
C PRO A 41 6.26 10.63 4.45
N ALA A 42 6.17 11.81 3.85
CA ALA A 42 6.14 13.06 4.61
C ALA A 42 4.80 13.22 5.36
N TYR A 43 4.74 14.16 6.29
CA TYR A 43 3.50 14.48 7.02
C TYR A 43 2.39 14.93 6.07
N ASN A 44 1.26 14.24 6.13
CA ASN A 44 0.09 14.39 5.27
C ASN A 44 -1.08 14.87 6.15
N GLY A 45 -1.05 16.15 6.54
CA GLY A 45 -2.07 16.83 7.33
C GLY A 45 -1.76 18.33 7.50
N PRO A 46 -2.74 19.17 7.90
CA PRO A 46 -2.50 20.60 8.10
C PRO A 46 -1.41 20.83 9.17
N PRO A 47 -0.51 21.83 8.99
CA PRO A 47 0.40 22.26 10.04
C PRO A 47 -0.42 22.71 11.28
N SER A 48 -0.08 22.40 12.53
CA SER A 48 1.13 21.81 13.11
C SER A 48 0.92 20.39 13.67
N THR A 49 -0.07 19.65 13.18
CA THR A 49 -0.61 18.43 13.81
C THR A 49 -0.67 17.20 12.90
N GLY A 50 0.02 17.23 11.75
CA GLY A 50 0.00 16.12 10.79
C GLY A 50 0.76 14.89 11.29
N PHE A 51 0.18 13.71 11.09
CA PHE A 51 0.88 12.43 11.12
C PHE A 51 1.31 12.06 9.70
N ASN A 52 2.35 11.24 9.54
CA ASN A 52 2.85 10.80 8.25
C ASN A 52 2.12 9.55 7.70
N ASN A 53 0.99 9.22 8.33
CA ASN A 53 0.16 8.07 8.00
C ASN A 53 -1.13 8.48 7.28
N GLY A 54 -1.32 9.77 6.96
CA GLY A 54 -2.53 10.27 6.35
C GLY A 54 -2.73 9.77 4.92
N PRO A 55 -3.98 9.60 4.45
CA PRO A 55 -4.24 9.15 3.10
C PRO A 55 -3.98 10.24 2.06
N VAL A 56 -3.49 9.85 0.88
CA VAL A 56 -3.53 10.70 -0.33
C VAL A 56 -4.97 10.68 -0.86
N ARG A 57 -5.60 11.85 -0.99
CA ARG A 57 -7.02 11.96 -1.33
C ARG A 57 -7.28 12.39 -2.77
N ASP A 58 -6.37 13.14 -3.36
CA ASP A 58 -6.48 13.57 -4.75
C ASP A 58 -5.89 12.51 -5.68
N LEU A 59 -6.76 11.78 -6.36
CA LEU A 59 -6.38 10.72 -7.30
C LEU A 59 -5.59 11.23 -8.51
N ASN A 60 -5.61 12.54 -8.79
CA ASN A 60 -4.83 13.15 -9.85
C ASN A 60 -3.48 13.68 -9.36
N SER A 61 -3.21 13.63 -8.05
CA SER A 61 -1.93 14.08 -7.50
C SER A 61 -0.80 13.15 -7.93
N ILE A 62 0.39 13.74 -8.13
CA ILE A 62 1.63 12.98 -8.30
C ILE A 62 1.93 12.06 -7.10
N ASP A 63 1.44 12.44 -5.91
CA ASP A 63 1.61 11.68 -4.67
C ASP A 63 0.95 10.30 -4.73
N MET A 64 0.02 10.05 -5.66
CA MET A 64 -0.54 8.71 -5.85
C MET A 64 0.50 7.66 -6.25
N ARG A 65 1.67 8.07 -6.77
CA ARG A 65 2.75 7.15 -7.16
C ARG A 65 3.39 6.46 -5.96
N CYS A 66 3.84 7.24 -4.98
CA CYS A 66 4.62 6.75 -3.83
C CYS A 66 4.38 7.54 -2.53
N ASN A 67 3.22 8.19 -2.37
CA ASN A 67 2.88 9.12 -1.29
C ASN A 67 3.67 10.46 -1.35
N VAL A 68 3.38 11.38 -0.43
CA VAL A 68 3.96 12.72 -0.38
C VAL A 68 5.49 12.66 -0.25
N LEU A 69 6.19 13.33 -1.16
CA LEU A 69 7.65 13.26 -1.35
C LEU A 69 8.19 11.85 -1.67
N GLY A 70 7.32 10.94 -2.12
CA GLY A 70 7.67 9.57 -2.47
C GLY A 70 8.61 9.41 -3.67
N ASP A 71 8.96 10.49 -4.36
CA ASP A 71 9.98 10.49 -5.41
C ASP A 71 11.41 10.50 -4.84
N ILE A 72 11.57 10.80 -3.55
CA ILE A 72 12.87 10.77 -2.86
C ILE A 72 13.20 9.31 -2.49
N PRO A 73 14.26 8.70 -3.08
CA PRO A 73 14.64 7.34 -2.76
C PRO A 73 15.25 7.22 -1.35
N ASP A 74 15.04 6.08 -0.70
CA ASP A 74 15.85 5.69 0.44
C ASP A 74 17.29 5.39 -0.03
N ALA A 75 18.26 5.59 0.86
CA ALA A 75 19.66 5.29 0.55
C ALA A 75 19.92 3.78 0.40
N ASN A 76 19.05 2.94 0.98
CA ASN A 76 19.15 1.50 0.92
C ASN A 76 18.21 0.92 -0.14
N THR A 77 18.57 -0.26 -0.63
CA THR A 77 17.72 -1.10 -1.47
C THR A 77 17.74 -2.52 -0.91
N ILE A 78 16.60 -3.20 -0.98
CA ILE A 78 16.49 -4.60 -0.54
C ILE A 78 16.73 -5.48 -1.76
N LYS A 79 17.65 -6.45 -1.63
CA LYS A 79 17.93 -7.42 -2.69
C LYS A 79 16.88 -8.52 -2.64
N VAL A 80 16.16 -8.70 -3.75
CA VAL A 80 15.06 -9.65 -3.86
C VAL A 80 15.30 -10.53 -5.08
N GLN A 81 15.02 -11.83 -4.94
CA GLN A 81 15.08 -12.80 -6.02
C GLN A 81 13.66 -13.11 -6.53
N PRO A 82 13.51 -13.51 -7.80
CA PRO A 82 12.24 -14.04 -8.28
C PRO A 82 11.76 -15.21 -7.40
N ASN A 83 10.46 -15.28 -7.15
CA ASN A 83 9.78 -16.19 -6.21
C ASN A 83 9.96 -15.90 -4.71
N ASP A 84 10.81 -14.95 -4.31
CA ASP A 84 10.84 -14.53 -2.91
C ASP A 84 9.46 -14.02 -2.47
N VAL A 85 9.18 -14.18 -1.18
CA VAL A 85 8.04 -13.54 -0.53
C VAL A 85 8.53 -12.27 0.14
N VAL A 86 8.06 -11.14 -0.37
CA VAL A 86 8.23 -9.83 0.25
C VAL A 86 6.98 -9.54 1.08
N THR A 87 7.16 -9.27 2.36
CA THR A 87 6.07 -8.90 3.26
C THR A 87 6.20 -7.45 3.69
N PHE A 88 5.17 -6.65 3.42
CA PHE A 88 5.05 -5.29 3.95
C PHE A 88 4.43 -5.34 5.35
N GLU A 89 5.08 -4.71 6.32
CA GLU A 89 4.56 -4.57 7.67
C GLU A 89 4.01 -3.16 7.89
N TRP A 90 2.70 -3.08 8.07
CA TRP A 90 1.94 -1.85 8.24
C TRP A 90 1.70 -1.56 9.72
N HIS A 91 1.74 -0.28 10.12
CA HIS A 91 1.31 0.18 11.45
C HIS A 91 0.71 1.59 11.35
N HIS A 92 -0.15 1.93 12.31
CA HIS A 92 -0.83 3.21 12.35
C HIS A 92 0.12 4.35 12.77
N ASN A 93 0.66 4.31 14.00
CA ASN A 93 1.48 5.38 14.60
C ASN A 93 2.83 4.92 15.13
N ASN A 94 2.94 3.67 15.59
CA ASN A 94 4.13 3.10 16.21
C ASN A 94 4.24 1.62 15.85
N ARG A 95 5.44 1.16 15.46
CA ARG A 95 5.71 -0.25 15.21
C ARG A 95 5.80 -1.07 16.51
N THR A 96 4.66 -1.29 17.17
CA THR A 96 4.55 -2.03 18.44
C THR A 96 3.28 -2.87 18.45
N SER A 97 3.25 -3.94 19.24
CA SER A 97 2.06 -4.81 19.33
C SER A 97 0.85 -4.17 20.04
N ALA A 98 1.04 -3.01 20.68
CA ALA A 98 -0.02 -2.29 21.37
C ALA A 98 -0.72 -1.26 20.47
N ASP A 99 -0.08 -0.87 19.36
CA ASP A 99 -0.65 0.02 18.37
C ASP A 99 -1.59 -0.76 17.44
N ASP A 100 -2.58 -0.08 16.89
CA ASP A 100 -3.39 -0.63 15.82
C ASP A 100 -2.63 -0.59 14.48
N ILE A 101 -3.03 -1.45 13.54
CA ILE A 101 -2.46 -1.44 12.19
C ILE A 101 -3.08 -0.33 11.36
N ILE A 102 -4.40 -0.23 11.47
CA ILE A 102 -5.29 0.68 10.79
C ILE A 102 -6.61 0.71 11.57
N ALA A 103 -7.33 1.83 11.55
CA ALA A 103 -8.62 1.95 12.23
C ALA A 103 -9.58 0.83 11.79
N SER A 104 -10.24 0.19 12.75
CA SER A 104 -11.13 -0.97 12.53
C SER A 104 -12.36 -0.68 11.66
N SER A 105 -12.69 0.60 11.46
CA SER A 105 -13.76 1.04 10.55
C SER A 105 -13.35 1.01 9.07
N THR A 106 -12.08 0.77 8.75
CA THR A 106 -11.55 0.86 7.39
C THR A 106 -11.94 -0.35 6.54
N LYS A 107 -12.54 -0.08 5.38
CA LYS A 107 -13.01 -1.08 4.41
C LYS A 107 -12.26 -0.89 3.11
N ALA A 108 -11.06 -1.45 3.07
CA ALA A 108 -10.10 -1.15 2.02
C ALA A 108 -9.66 -2.43 1.29
N PRO A 109 -9.73 -2.45 -0.05
CA PRO A 109 -8.91 -3.39 -0.80
C PRO A 109 -7.44 -3.02 -0.68
N VAL A 110 -6.60 -4.03 -0.86
CA VAL A 110 -5.14 -3.91 -0.84
C VAL A 110 -4.60 -4.34 -2.17
N TRP A 111 -3.56 -3.67 -2.67
CA TRP A 111 -2.85 -4.10 -3.87
C TRP A 111 -1.39 -3.68 -3.89
N CYS A 112 -0.59 -4.43 -4.65
CA CYS A 112 0.82 -4.12 -4.89
C CYS A 112 1.14 -3.94 -6.37
N THR A 113 1.98 -2.97 -6.71
CA THR A 113 2.45 -2.73 -8.08
C THR A 113 3.93 -2.49 -8.23
N PHE A 114 4.45 -2.79 -9.43
CA PHE A 114 5.84 -2.50 -9.84
C PHE A 114 5.90 -1.47 -10.97
N PRO A 115 6.65 -0.36 -10.88
CA PRO A 115 7.06 0.43 -12.03
C PRO A 115 8.39 -0.10 -12.62
N GLN A 116 8.47 -0.15 -13.94
CA GLN A 116 9.65 -0.58 -14.70
C GLN A 116 10.76 0.50 -14.76
N THR A 117 10.47 1.77 -14.46
CA THR A 117 11.42 2.89 -14.60
C THR A 117 11.46 3.77 -13.35
N LEU A 118 12.65 4.29 -13.03
CA LEU A 118 12.87 5.35 -12.03
C LEU A 118 13.26 6.66 -12.74
N PRO A 119 12.62 7.82 -12.45
CA PRO A 119 11.48 7.98 -11.55
C PRO A 119 10.23 7.26 -12.09
N PRO A 120 9.31 6.83 -11.21
CA PRO A 120 8.08 6.18 -11.64
C PRO A 120 7.27 7.11 -12.55
N THR A 121 6.94 6.65 -13.76
CA THR A 121 5.99 7.34 -14.62
C THR A 121 4.60 6.72 -14.45
N PRO A 122 3.49 7.40 -14.81
CA PRO A 122 2.15 6.81 -14.73
C PRO A 122 1.99 5.55 -15.60
N VAL A 123 2.86 5.41 -16.60
CA VAL A 123 2.93 4.27 -17.51
C VAL A 123 3.99 3.32 -16.94
N GLY A 124 3.56 2.18 -16.40
CA GLY A 124 4.51 1.12 -16.03
C GLY A 124 4.19 0.35 -14.76
N TYR A 125 3.15 0.71 -14.02
CA TYR A 125 2.71 -0.06 -12.85
C TYR A 125 1.97 -1.33 -13.26
N VAL A 126 2.49 -2.49 -12.88
CA VAL A 126 1.81 -3.79 -13.04
C VAL A 126 1.36 -4.29 -11.67
N LYS A 127 0.07 -4.60 -11.54
CA LYS A 127 -0.50 -5.18 -10.31
C LYS A 127 -0.13 -6.65 -10.18
N ILE A 128 0.29 -7.06 -9.00
CA ILE A 128 0.80 -8.43 -8.72
C ILE A 128 0.11 -9.13 -7.56
N GLN A 129 -0.57 -8.37 -6.71
CA GLN A 129 -1.34 -8.89 -5.60
C GLN A 129 -2.53 -7.96 -5.39
N GLU A 130 -3.69 -8.55 -5.08
CA GLU A 130 -4.83 -7.83 -4.55
C GLU A 130 -5.65 -8.71 -3.60
N GLU A 131 -6.15 -8.11 -2.53
CA GLU A 131 -7.13 -8.73 -1.64
C GLU A 131 -8.18 -7.68 -1.24
N GLY A 132 -9.45 -8.02 -1.41
CA GLY A 132 -10.59 -7.14 -1.14
C GLY A 132 -11.44 -7.60 0.04
N GLU A 133 -12.75 -7.44 -0.07
CA GLU A 133 -13.71 -8.05 0.84
C GLU A 133 -13.80 -9.56 0.55
N GLY A 134 -13.75 -10.37 1.61
CA GLY A 134 -14.01 -11.80 1.54
C GLY A 134 -15.50 -12.08 1.76
N PRO A 135 -15.89 -12.74 2.86
CA PRO A 135 -17.29 -12.77 3.29
C PRO A 135 -17.85 -11.35 3.48
N PRO A 136 -19.16 -11.13 3.28
CA PRO A 136 -19.77 -9.82 3.45
C PRO A 136 -19.46 -9.21 4.83
N GLY A 137 -18.87 -8.02 4.84
CA GLY A 137 -18.46 -7.30 6.04
C GLY A 137 -17.03 -7.59 6.51
N THR A 138 -16.32 -8.56 5.93
CA THR A 138 -14.96 -8.94 6.32
C THR A 138 -13.94 -8.48 5.27
N TRP A 139 -13.29 -7.36 5.56
CA TRP A 139 -12.27 -6.77 4.69
C TRP A 139 -10.88 -7.29 5.04
N TYR A 140 -10.03 -7.46 4.03
CA TYR A 140 -8.65 -7.92 4.24
C TYR A 140 -7.90 -7.10 5.28
N VAL A 141 -7.96 -5.77 5.20
CA VAL A 141 -7.22 -4.86 6.09
C VAL A 141 -7.62 -5.02 7.55
N THR A 142 -8.91 -5.15 7.86
CA THR A 142 -9.41 -5.22 9.24
C THR A 142 -9.54 -6.64 9.76
N GLY A 143 -9.50 -7.64 8.90
CA GLY A 143 -9.40 -9.06 9.26
C GLY A 143 -7.98 -9.58 9.10
N LYS A 144 -7.73 -10.36 8.05
CA LYS A 144 -6.49 -11.13 7.82
C LYS A 144 -5.21 -10.33 8.03
N ASN A 145 -5.14 -9.07 7.60
CA ASN A 145 -3.93 -8.25 7.80
C ASN A 145 -3.69 -7.89 9.27
N THR A 146 -4.72 -7.37 9.96
CA THR A 146 -4.68 -7.10 11.41
C THR A 146 -4.37 -8.36 12.21
N ASP A 147 -5.02 -9.49 11.89
CA ASP A 147 -4.77 -10.79 12.54
C ASP A 147 -3.31 -11.26 12.38
N ARG A 148 -2.67 -10.86 11.26
CA ARG A 148 -1.25 -11.12 10.98
C ARG A 148 -0.34 -9.98 11.44
N GLN A 149 -0.82 -9.10 12.32
CA GLN A 149 -0.06 -7.98 12.87
C GLN A 149 0.49 -7.07 11.77
N GLY A 150 -0.36 -6.69 10.82
CA GLY A 150 -0.03 -5.74 9.74
C GLY A 150 0.78 -6.35 8.60
N LYS A 151 1.04 -7.66 8.59
CA LYS A 151 1.85 -8.31 7.55
C LYS A 151 1.02 -8.60 6.29
N GLN A 152 1.42 -7.98 5.19
CA GLN A 152 0.88 -8.20 3.85
C GLN A 152 1.94 -8.89 2.98
N ASP A 153 1.69 -10.13 2.57
CA ASP A 153 2.63 -10.91 1.77
C ASP A 153 2.41 -10.68 0.28
N VAL A 154 3.51 -10.63 -0.46
CA VAL A 154 3.53 -10.54 -1.91
C VAL A 154 4.61 -11.46 -2.44
N GLN A 155 4.22 -12.38 -3.32
CA GLN A 155 5.18 -13.22 -4.03
C GLN A 155 5.69 -12.50 -5.27
N ILE A 156 7.01 -12.47 -5.43
CA ILE A 156 7.66 -11.84 -6.58
C ILE A 156 7.53 -12.77 -7.80
N PRO A 157 7.05 -12.26 -8.96
CA PRO A 157 6.91 -13.08 -10.16
C PRO A 157 8.23 -13.73 -10.60
N ALA A 158 8.18 -15.04 -10.89
CA ALA A 158 9.35 -15.82 -11.31
C ALA A 158 10.06 -15.29 -12.57
N GLY A 159 9.30 -14.70 -13.49
CA GLY A 159 9.78 -14.21 -14.78
C GLY A 159 10.23 -12.75 -14.79
N LEU A 160 10.34 -12.11 -13.62
CA LEU A 160 10.75 -10.71 -13.54
C LEU A 160 12.22 -10.58 -13.94
N VAL A 161 12.51 -9.75 -14.94
CA VAL A 161 13.89 -9.51 -15.38
C VAL A 161 14.69 -8.81 -14.27
N PRO A 162 15.98 -9.14 -14.07
CA PRO A 162 16.80 -8.49 -13.06
C PRO A 162 16.86 -6.97 -13.28
N GLY A 163 16.77 -6.19 -12.20
CA GLY A 163 16.78 -4.74 -12.27
C GLY A 163 16.40 -4.07 -10.95
N GLN A 164 16.34 -2.75 -10.96
CA GLN A 164 15.79 -1.97 -9.86
C GLN A 164 14.29 -1.77 -10.08
N TYR A 165 13.51 -2.00 -9.03
CA TYR A 165 12.07 -1.86 -9.04
C TYR A 165 11.62 -1.09 -7.81
N LEU A 166 10.45 -0.46 -7.90
CA LEU A 166 9.69 -0.06 -6.71
C LEU A 166 8.58 -1.08 -6.48
N LEU A 167 8.27 -1.33 -5.22
CA LEU A 167 7.05 -2.03 -4.86
C LEU A 167 6.15 -1.02 -4.16
N ARG A 168 5.01 -0.72 -4.78
CA ARG A 168 3.99 0.17 -4.23
C ARG A 168 2.89 -0.71 -3.63
N ALA A 169 2.90 -0.84 -2.31
CA ALA A 169 1.82 -1.44 -1.54
C ALA A 169 0.82 -0.36 -1.11
N GLU A 170 -0.48 -0.64 -1.22
CA GLU A 170 -1.52 0.34 -0.94
C GLU A 170 -2.70 -0.28 -0.20
N PHE A 171 -3.16 0.43 0.84
CA PHE A 171 -4.48 0.25 1.47
C PHE A 171 -5.34 1.46 1.08
N LEU A 172 -6.58 1.23 0.64
CA LEU A 172 -7.53 2.24 0.14
C LEU A 172 -8.60 2.70 1.15
#